data_AF-A0A2V9GUR8-F1
#
_entry.id   AF-A0A2V9GUR8-F1
#
_cell.length_a   1.000
_cell.length_b   1.000
_cell.length_c   1.000
_cell.angle_alpha   90.00
_cell.angle_beta   90.00
_cell.angle_gamma   90.00
#
_symmetry.space_group_name_H-M   'P 1'
#
loop_
_entity.id
_entity.type
_entity.pdbx_description
1 polymer ?
#
loop_
_entity_poly.entity_id
_entity_poly.type
_entity_poly.pdbx_seq_one_letter_code
_entity_poly.pdbx_strand_id
1 'polypeptide(L)'
;MNIPFINAILRYLQGDGAAILPEMELVLFGLGILLIDFWIEQKDKYWNAGLALAGTIFSAFTILRLRGAIAARGDLLGFHDSVVVDP
;
A
#
# COMPACT_ATOMS: atom_id res chain seq x y z
N MET A 1 10.96 19.36 3.47
CA MET A 1 12.06 18.75 2.70
C MET A 1 11.71 18.86 1.22
N ASN A 2 12.34 19.77 0.48
CA ASN A 2 11.91 20.15 -0.88
C ASN A 2 12.68 19.36 -1.95
N ILE A 3 12.47 18.04 -2.00
CA ILE A 3 13.04 17.19 -3.05
C ILE A 3 11.94 17.03 -4.12
N PRO A 4 12.12 17.57 -5.34
CA PRO A 4 11.06 17.66 -6.35
C PRO A 4 10.50 16.27 -6.73
N PHE A 5 11.34 15.25 -6.73
CA PHE A 5 10.94 13.86 -6.97
C PHE A 5 9.98 13.31 -5.89
N ILE A 6 10.29 13.52 -4.60
CA ILE A 6 9.44 13.07 -3.48
C ILE A 6 8.08 13.78 -3.53
N ASN A 7 8.07 15.07 -3.86
CA ASN A 7 6.84 15.83 -4.00
C ASN A 7 5.97 15.31 -5.15
N ALA A 8 6.57 14.88 -6.27
CA ALA A 8 5.84 14.27 -7.38
C ALA A 8 5.20 12.94 -6.96
N ILE A 9 5.93 12.09 -6.24
CA ILE A 9 5.40 10.83 -5.69
C ILE A 9 4.24 11.08 -4.73
N LEU A 10 4.42 11.99 -3.77
CA LEU A 10 3.37 12.31 -2.79
C LEU A 10 2.11 12.86 -3.45
N ARG A 11 2.25 13.70 -4.48
CA ARG A 11 1.10 14.21 -5.25
C ARG A 11 0.39 13.10 -6.02
N TYR A 12 1.15 12.18 -6.63
CA TYR A 12 0.56 11.02 -7.31
C TYR A 12 -0.20 10.13 -6.33
N LEU A 13 0.39 9.80 -5.18
CA LEU A 13 -0.24 8.97 -4.14
C LEU A 13 -1.49 9.60 -3.49
N GLN A 14 -1.64 10.93 -3.57
CA GLN A 14 -2.83 11.65 -3.09
C GLN A 14 -3.95 11.74 -4.13
N GLY A 15 -3.64 11.53 -5.42
CA GLY A 15 -4.61 11.49 -6.52
C GLY A 15 -4.87 10.07 -6.99
N ASP A 16 -4.64 9.79 -8.28
CA ASP A 16 -4.79 8.48 -8.91
C ASP A 16 -4.06 7.34 -8.19
N GLY A 17 -2.89 7.65 -7.60
CA GLY A 17 -2.07 6.68 -6.89
C GLY A 17 -2.65 6.20 -5.56
N ALA A 18 -3.74 6.81 -5.07
CA ALA A 18 -4.42 6.34 -3.87
C ALA A 18 -5.08 4.96 -4.09
N ALA A 19 -5.50 4.65 -5.33
CA ALA A 19 -6.08 3.35 -5.67
C ALA A 19 -5.06 2.22 -5.70
N ILE A 20 -3.79 2.50 -6.05
CA ILE A 20 -2.72 1.49 -6.11
C ILE A 20 -1.94 1.36 -4.78
N LEU A 21 -2.14 2.30 -3.87
CA LEU A 21 -1.44 2.37 -2.59
C LEU A 21 -1.52 1.06 -1.77
N PRO A 22 -2.69 0.39 -1.65
CA PRO A 22 -2.80 -0.86 -0.91
C PRO A 22 -1.95 -1.99 -1.51
N GLU A 23 -1.84 -2.06 -2.84
CA GLU A 23 -1.03 -3.08 -3.51
C GLU A 23 0.46 -2.78 -3.37
N MET A 24 0.85 -1.51 -3.50
CA MET A 24 2.24 -1.09 -3.30
C MET A 24 2.72 -1.43 -1.88
N GLU A 25 1.87 -1.30 -0.86
CA GLU A 25 2.18 -1.70 0.51
C GLU A 25 2.46 -3.20 0.62
N LEU A 26 1.62 -4.05 0.02
CA LEU A 26 1.82 -5.51 0.02
C LEU A 26 3.11 -5.91 -0.71
N VAL A 27 3.40 -5.27 -1.84
CA VAL A 27 4.64 -5.52 -2.59
C VAL A 27 5.87 -5.15 -1.76
N LEU A 28 5.84 -4.00 -1.08
CA LEU A 28 6.94 -3.57 -0.21
C LEU A 28 7.14 -4.51 0.98
N PHE A 29 6.05 -4.94 1.62
CA PHE A 29 6.12 -5.95 2.69
C PHE A 29 6.66 -7.28 2.17
N GLY A 30 6.18 -7.75 1.02
CA GLY A 30 6.66 -8.99 0.39
C GLY A 30 8.14 -8.93 0.06
N LEU A 31 8.61 -7.83 -0.54
CA LEU A 31 10.03 -7.61 -0.81
C LEU A 31 10.86 -7.53 0.48
N GLY A 32 10.36 -6.83 1.50
CA GLY A 32 11.02 -6.75 2.81
C GLY A 32 11.16 -8.12 3.48
N ILE A 33 10.10 -8.94 3.45
CA ILE A 33 10.13 -10.30 3.97
C ILE A 33 11.10 -11.17 3.18
N LEU A 34 11.13 -11.05 1.85
CA LEU A 34 12.07 -11.80 1.01
C LEU A 34 13.52 -11.46 1.37
N LEU A 35 13.83 -10.17 1.56
CA LEU A 35 15.16 -9.72 1.97
C LEU A 35 15.54 -10.25 3.36
N ILE A 36 14.60 -10.26 4.31
CA ILE A 36 14.81 -10.78 5.66
C ILE A 36 14.95 -12.31 5.65
N ASP A 37 14.22 -13.02 4.79
CA ASP A 37 14.26 -14.48 4.69
C ASP A 37 15.66 -15.01 4.32
N PHE A 38 16.45 -14.23 3.58
CA PHE A 38 17.85 -14.59 3.28
C PHE A 38 18.77 -14.55 4.50
N TRP A 39 18.41 -13.81 5.55
CA TRP A 39 19.23 -13.65 6.77
C TRP A 39 18.73 -14.43 7.98
N ILE A 40 17.52 -14.99 7.93
CA ILE A 40 16.89 -15.64 9.08
C ILE A 40 17.20 -17.14 9.11
N GLU A 41 17.48 -17.66 10.32
CA GLU A 41 17.67 -19.10 10.52
C GLU A 41 16.33 -19.84 10.46
N GLN A 42 16.35 -21.13 10.09
CA GLN A 42 15.15 -21.92 9.85
C GLN A 42 14.19 -21.98 11.06
N LYS A 43 14.71 -21.81 12.28
CA LYS A 43 13.93 -21.74 13.53
C LYS A 43 13.07 -20.47 13.63
N ASP A 44 13.49 -19.37 13.00
CA ASP A 44 12.88 -18.04 13.10
C ASP A 44 12.00 -17.71 11.90
N LYS A 45 11.88 -18.63 10.93
CA LYS A 45 11.11 -18.45 9.69
C LYS A 45 9.62 -18.20 9.91
N TYR A 46 9.09 -18.49 11.12
CA TYR A 46 7.73 -18.12 11.51
C TYR A 46 7.50 -16.60 11.54
N TRP A 47 8.56 -15.81 11.72
CA TRP A 47 8.48 -14.34 11.65
C TRP A 47 8.06 -13.84 10.26
N ASN A 48 8.37 -14.57 9.19
CA ASN A 48 7.93 -14.20 7.85
C ASN A 48 6.41 -14.23 7.73
N ALA A 49 5.76 -15.23 8.32
CA ALA A 49 4.30 -15.31 8.34
C ALA A 49 3.70 -14.19 9.20
N GLY A 50 4.33 -13.85 10.33
CA GLY A 50 3.93 -12.70 11.16
C GLY A 50 4.05 -11.36 10.43
N LEU A 51 5.15 -11.14 9.72
CA LEU A 51 5.38 -9.94 8.91
C LEU A 51 4.43 -9.87 7.71
N ALA A 52 4.14 -10.99 7.06
CA ALA A 52 3.17 -11.05 5.96
C ALA A 52 1.77 -10.70 6.47
N LEU A 53 1.38 -11.23 7.63
CA LEU A 53 0.10 -10.92 8.26
C LEU A 53 0.02 -9.46 8.71
N ALA A 54 1.11 -8.88 9.22
CA ALA A 54 1.17 -7.46 9.51
C ALA A 54 0.98 -6.60 8.25
N GLY A 55 1.64 -6.98 7.14
CA GLY A 55 1.49 -6.31 5.84
C GLY A 55 0.07 -6.39 5.28
N THR A 56 -0.59 -7.55 5.41
CA THR A 56 -1.99 -7.70 4.96
C THR A 56 -2.96 -6.89 5.80
N ILE A 57 -2.78 -6.84 7.13
CA ILE A 57 -3.57 -5.97 8.01
C ILE A 57 -3.38 -4.50 7.64
N PHE A 58 -2.14 -4.09 7.36
CA PHE A 58 -1.84 -2.71 6.98
C PHE A 58 -2.53 -2.33 5.67
N SER A 59 -2.41 -3.17 4.64
CA SER A 59 -3.10 -2.98 3.36
C SER A 59 -4.62 -2.94 3.50
N ALA A 60 -5.20 -3.83 4.34
CA ALA A 60 -6.63 -3.81 4.64
C ALA A 60 -7.07 -2.50 5.33
N PHE A 61 -6.25 -1.99 6.26
CA PHE A 61 -6.52 -0.71 6.91
C PHE A 61 -6.49 0.47 5.92
N THR A 62 -5.55 0.45 4.96
CA THR A 62 -5.46 1.44 3.88
C THR A 62 -6.71 1.42 3.01
N ILE A 63 -7.24 0.24 2.66
CA ILE A 63 -8.50 0.11 1.93
C ILE A 63 -9.68 0.68 2.73
N LEU A 64 -9.77 0.38 4.03
CA LEU A 64 -10.85 0.94 4.88
C LEU A 64 -10.79 2.46 4.95
N ARG A 65 -9.59 3.03 5.03
CA ARG A 65 -9.38 4.48 5.01
C ARG A 65 -9.75 5.09 3.65
N LEU A 66 -9.37 4.42 2.55
CA LEU A 66 -9.73 4.84 1.20
C LEU A 66 -11.25 4.83 1.02
N ARG A 67 -11.91 3.76 1.45
CA ARG A 67 -13.38 3.65 1.44
C ARG A 67 -14.05 4.76 2.23
N GLY A 68 -13.54 5.08 3.42
CA GLY A 68 -14.05 6.20 4.22
C GLY A 68 -13.86 7.56 3.54
N ALA A 69 -12.76 7.75 2.81
CA ALA A 69 -12.51 8.97 2.05
C ALA A 69 -13.42 9.09 0.82
N ILE A 70 -13.66 8.00 0.10
CA ILE A 70 -14.57 7.91 -1.06
C ILE A 70 -16.01 8.15 -0.60
N ALA A 71 -16.46 7.48 0.46
CA ALA A 71 -17.79 7.70 1.02
C ALA A 71 -18.05 9.16 1.45
N ALA A 72 -17.00 9.91 1.82
CA ALA A 72 -17.10 11.31 2.21
C ALA A 72 -16.95 12.32 1.04
N ARG A 73 -16.32 11.93 -0.08
CA ARG A 73 -15.93 12.83 -1.17
C ARG A 73 -16.55 12.50 -2.53
N GLY A 74 -17.20 11.33 -2.67
CA GLY A 74 -17.70 10.79 -3.94
C GLY A 74 -16.68 9.90 -4.63
N ASP A 75 -16.98 9.53 -5.89
CA ASP A 75 -16.18 8.59 -6.68
C ASP A 75 -14.71 9.01 -6.79
N LEU A 76 -13.82 8.04 -6.61
CA LEU A 76 -12.41 8.21 -6.91
C LEU A 76 -12.13 7.63 -8.29
N LEU A 77 -11.76 8.51 -9.21
CA LEU A 77 -11.17 8.12 -10.49
C LEU A 77 -9.71 7.76 -10.23
N GLY A 78 -9.36 6.53 -10.56
CA GLY A 78 -8.01 6.00 -10.50
C GLY A 78 -7.48 5.66 -11.89
N PHE A 79 -6.15 5.64 -12.01
CA PHE A 79 -5.46 5.24 -13.24
C PHE A 79 -5.89 6.05 -14.48
N HIS A 80 -5.79 7.39 -14.45
CA HIS A 80 -6.18 8.25 -15.57
C HIS A 80 -7.63 7.99 -16.04
N ASP A 81 -8.59 7.99 -15.11
CA ASP A 81 -10.02 7.75 -15.34
C ASP A 81 -10.38 6.37 -15.93
N SER A 82 -9.43 5.42 -15.95
CA SER A 82 -9.71 4.06 -16.46
C SER A 82 -10.40 3.16 -15.44
N VAL A 83 -10.32 3.51 -14.15
CA VAL A 83 -10.97 2.77 -13.07
C VAL A 83 -11.77 3.73 -12.19
N VAL A 84 -13.05 3.44 -12.00
CA VAL A 84 -13.92 4.14 -11.04
C VAL A 84 -14.02 3.30 -9.77
N VAL A 85 -13.71 3.89 -8.63
CA VAL A 85 -13.99 3.30 -7.32
C VAL A 85 -15.23 3.98 -6.74
N ASP A 86 -16.37 3.29 -6.87
CA ASP A 86 -17.69 3.66 -6.34
C ASP A 86 -17.79 3.28 -4.84
N PRO A 87 -18.49 4.07 -3.99
CA PRO A 87 -18.71 3.81 -2.54
C PRO A 87 -19.16 2.41 -2.06
#